data_AF-A0A660MYT6-F1
#
_entry.id   AF-A0A660MYT6-F1
#
_cell.length_a   1.000
_cell.length_b   1.000
_cell.length_c   1.000
_cell.angle_alpha   90.00
_cell.angle_beta   90.00
_cell.angle_gamma   90.00
#
_symmetry.space_group_name_H-M   'P 1'
#
loop_
_entity.id
_entity.type
_entity.pdbx_description
1 polymer ?
#
loop_
_entity_poly.entity_id
_entity_poly.type
_entity_poly.pdbx_seq_one_letter_code
_entity_poly.pdbx_strand_id
1 'polypeptide(L)' 'MASTKPYLIRALYEWCGDEGYTPYLSVWVNEHTRVPAQFVRDSQIVL' A
#
# COMPACT_ATOMS: atom_id res chain seq x y z
N MET A 1 -4.99 -6.75 21.11
CA MET A 1 -5.89 -7.10 19.99
C MET A 1 -5.11 -6.91 18.69
N ALA A 2 -5.27 -7.80 17.71
CA ALA A 2 -4.61 -7.63 16.42
C ALA A 2 -5.19 -6.42 15.65
N SER A 3 -4.37 -5.74 14.85
CA SER A 3 -4.81 -4.64 13.99
C SER A 3 -5.75 -5.14 12.89
N THR A 4 -6.80 -4.37 12.58
CA THR A 4 -7.72 -4.65 11.46
C THR A 4 -7.19 -4.16 10.10
N LYS A 5 -6.17 -3.29 10.10
CA LYS A 5 -5.56 -2.71 8.89
C LYS A 5 -5.21 -3.71 7.78
N PRO A 6 -4.52 -4.85 8.04
CA PRO A 6 -4.18 -5.79 6.97
C PRO A 6 -5.40 -6.45 6.31
N TYR A 7 -6.51 -6.61 7.05
CA TYR A 7 -7.74 -7.19 6.51
C TYR A 7 -8.46 -6.20 5.59
N LEU A 8 -8.50 -4.91 5.96
CA LEU A 8 -9.08 -3.86 5.12
C LEU A 8 -8.31 -3.68 3.81
N ILE A 9 -6.97 -3.71 3.85
CA ILE A 9 -6.13 -3.62 2.65
C ILE A 9 -6.42 -4.79 1.70
N ARG A 10 -6.56 -6.02 2.24
CA ARG A 10 -6.88 -7.20 1.42
C ARG A 10 -8.25 -7.07 0.76
N ALA A 11 -9.28 -6.70 1.52
CA ALA A 11 -10.64 -6.55 0.99
C ALA A 11 -10.72 -5.53 -0.15
N LEU A 12 -10.00 -4.40 -0.03
CA LEU A 12 -9.93 -3.39 -1.09
C LEU A 12 -9.17 -3.88 -2.32
N TYR A 13 -8.08 -4.61 -2.12
CA TYR A 13 -7.32 -5.21 -3.23
C TYR A 13 -8.18 -6.20 -4.03
N GLU A 14 -8.89 -7.09 -3.34
CA GLU A 14 -9.80 -8.08 -3.95
C GLU A 14 -10.92 -7.37 -4.73
N TRP A 15 -11.58 -6.39 -4.11
CA TRP A 15 -12.63 -5.61 -4.76
C TRP A 15 -12.14 -4.86 -6.01
N CYS A 16 -10.95 -4.25 -5.96
CA CYS A 16 -10.36 -3.62 -7.15
C CYS A 16 -10.18 -4.63 -8.29
N GLY A 17 -9.76 -5.86 -7.99
CA GLY A 17 -9.61 -6.92 -8.98
C GLY A 17 -10.95 -7.34 -9.60
N ASP A 18 -11.97 -7.52 -8.76
CA ASP A 18 -13.32 -7.92 -9.20
C ASP A 18 -13.96 -6.88 -10.13
N GLU A 19 -13.73 -5.59 -9.86
CA GLU A 19 -14.28 -4.47 -10.66
C GLU A 19 -13.39 -4.05 -11.84
N GLY A 20 -12.22 -4.69 -12.03
CA GLY A 20 -11.29 -4.37 -13.12
C GLY A 20 -10.48 -3.08 -12.91
N TYR A 21 -10.36 -2.60 -11.68
CA TYR A 21 -9.49 -1.49 -11.31
C TYR A 21 -8.03 -1.93 -11.09
N THR A 22 -7.11 -0.96 -11.16
CA THR A 22 -5.72 -1.16 -10.75
C THR A 22 -5.52 -0.61 -9.34
N PRO A 23 -5.28 -1.47 -8.33
CA PRO A 23 -5.08 -1.02 -6.96
C PRO A 23 -3.73 -0.32 -6.82
N TYR A 24 -3.73 0.85 -6.18
CA TYR A 24 -2.52 1.60 -5.82
C TYR A 24 -2.46 1.80 -4.30
N LEU A 25 -1.24 1.78 -3.75
CA LEU A 25 -1.01 1.93 -2.31
C LEU A 25 -0.03 3.08 -2.02
N SER A 26 -0.48 4.10 -1.29
CA SER A 26 0.42 5.09 -0.70
C SER A 26 1.04 4.54 0.58
N VAL A 27 2.38 4.51 0.62
CA VAL A 27 3.18 3.99 1.72
C VAL A 27 4.08 5.09 2.25
N TRP A 28 4.00 5.37 3.55
CA TRP A 28 4.98 6.19 4.25
C TRP A 28 6.27 5.40 4.44
N VAL A 29 7.40 6.00 4.05
CA VAL A 29 8.72 5.36 4.09
C VAL A 29 9.43 5.75 5.39
N ASN A 30 9.86 4.74 6.13
CA ASN A 30 10.62 4.85 7.37
C ASN A 30 11.71 3.77 7.45
N GLU A 31 12.41 3.66 8.58
CA GLU A 31 13.51 2.71 8.82
C GLU A 31 13.13 1.24 8.67
N HIS A 32 11.84 0.91 8.73
CA HIS A 32 11.31 -0.45 8.54
C HIS A 32 10.86 -0.73 7.10
N THR A 33 10.90 0.27 6.21
CA THR A 33 10.38 0.18 4.84
C THR A 33 11.50 -0.10 3.85
N ARG A 34 11.35 -1.16 3.03
CA ARG A 34 12.33 -1.53 1.98
C ARG A 34 11.73 -1.31 0.60
N VAL A 35 12.12 -0.22 -0.05
CA VAL A 35 11.70 0.15 -1.41
C VAL A 35 12.87 0.79 -2.16
N PRO A 36 12.86 0.85 -3.50
CA PRO A 36 13.89 1.56 -4.24
C PRO A 36 13.80 3.07 -3.96
N ALA A 37 14.81 3.63 -3.28
CA ALA A 37 14.80 4.99 -2.76
C ALA A 37 14.62 6.07 -3.85
N GLN A 38 15.00 5.79 -5.10
CA GLN A 38 14.88 6.72 -6.22
C GLN A 38 13.43 7.07 -6.59
N PHE A 39 12.44 6.29 -6.15
CA PHE A 39 11.02 6.54 -6.42
C PHE A 39 10.29 7.21 -5.25
N VAL A 40 10.97 7.44 -4.13
CA VAL A 40 10.39 8.09 -2.94
C VAL A 40 10.27 9.60 -3.17
N ARG A 41 9.09 10.16 -2.90
CA ARG A 41 8.80 11.61 -2.96
C ARG A 41 8.09 12.01 -1.67
N ASP A 42 8.58 13.06 -1.01
CA ASP A 42 8.00 13.57 0.25
C ASP A 42 7.80 12.48 1.33
N SER A 43 8.81 11.63 1.51
CA SER A 43 8.77 10.47 2.42
C SER A 43 7.67 9.45 2.12
N GLN A 44 7.11 9.46 0.92
CA GLN A 44 6.08 8.52 0.47
C GLN A 44 6.46 7.85 -0.85
N ILE A 45 5.86 6.70 -1.10
CA ILE A 45 5.90 6.00 -2.38
C ILE A 45 4.50 5.48 -2.71
N VAL A 46 4.13 5.54 -3.98
CA VAL A 46 2.93 4.89 -4.51
C VAL A 46 3.36 3.60 -5.19
N LEU A 47 2.80 2.48 -4.76
CA LEU A 47 3.00 1.15 -5.33
C LEU A 47 1.78 0.69 -6.11
#